data_AF-A0A9P0CYX2-F1
#
_entry.id   AF-A0A9P0CYX2-F1
#
_cell.length_a   1.000
_cell.length_b   1.000
_cell.length_c   1.000
_cell.angle_alpha   90.00
_cell.angle_beta   90.00
_cell.angle_gamma   90.00
#
_symmetry.space_group_name_H-M   'P 1'
#
loop_
_entity.id
_entity.type
_entity.pdbx_description
1 polymer ?
#
loop_
_entity_poly.entity_id
_entity_poly.type
_entity_poly.pdbx_seq_one_letter_code
_entity_poly.pdbx_strand_id
1 'polypeptide(L)'
;MARQKKLSDAEKKLKKKEYDRKRREKERLKYLKKIEKGQVKPVIHINARELRQKRTQWKENSKVYRNKKAIAHQNLQRIIDDTPPQSPVSVVQQMSEDVAARNKRQMRKRRAILYAKIANLEKKLKNAVKLSEKYKKRYLRMKTKKTDPESPGTKVDALLKNVNVLESVKKKLLFGEALTRDIETSYKDLGKKHEKKKKYYEMLKLKSLQKYKLLYESKPFFKHDIFKRQKPRKIRDKMMKVKDDVIKFLEKDENLRMCPGKKDYLKSKNGKTKQKRVLYDTLHNLH
;
A
#
# COMPACT_ATOMS: atom_id res chain seq x y z
N MET A 1 -45.03 64.90 -42.60
CA MET A 1 -44.91 63.42 -42.54
C MET A 1 -43.45 63.02 -42.74
N ALA A 2 -42.74 62.61 -41.67
CA ALA A 2 -41.31 62.30 -41.74
C ALA A 2 -41.06 60.96 -42.46
N ARG A 3 -40.34 61.00 -43.59
CA ARG A 3 -39.91 59.81 -44.35
C ARG A 3 -38.92 58.98 -43.52
N GLN A 4 -39.30 57.76 -43.15
CA GLN A 4 -38.38 56.81 -42.52
C GLN A 4 -37.25 56.44 -43.50
N LYS A 5 -35.99 56.77 -43.16
CA LYS A 5 -34.81 56.32 -43.90
C LYS A 5 -34.74 54.79 -43.88
N LYS A 6 -34.79 54.15 -45.06
CA LYS A 6 -34.54 52.71 -45.20
C LYS A 6 -33.07 52.43 -44.86
N LEU A 7 -32.83 51.74 -43.74
CA LEU A 7 -31.50 51.31 -43.29
C LEU A 7 -30.85 50.39 -44.34
N SER A 8 -29.53 50.52 -44.50
CA SER A 8 -28.72 49.59 -45.30
C SER A 8 -28.75 48.18 -44.70
N ASP A 9 -28.63 47.14 -45.53
CA ASP A 9 -28.66 45.74 -45.06
C ASP A 9 -27.52 45.40 -44.09
N ALA A 10 -26.40 46.12 -44.19
CA ALA A 10 -25.32 46.03 -43.22
C ALA A 10 -25.74 46.56 -41.83
N GLU A 11 -26.46 47.68 -41.79
CA GLU A 11 -26.96 48.29 -40.55
C GLU A 11 -28.06 47.45 -39.91
N LYS A 12 -28.94 46.83 -40.72
CA LYS A 12 -29.94 45.86 -40.23
C LYS A 12 -29.28 44.64 -39.58
N LYS A 13 -28.22 44.09 -40.21
CA LYS A 13 -27.45 42.96 -39.65
C LYS A 13 -26.77 43.35 -38.34
N LEU A 14 -26.21 44.56 -38.25
CA LEU A 14 -25.55 45.05 -37.04
C LEU A 14 -26.53 45.22 -35.87
N LYS A 15 -27.67 45.88 -36.12
CA LYS A 15 -28.77 46.03 -35.14
C LYS A 15 -29.30 44.68 -34.66
N LYS A 16 -29.48 43.70 -35.56
CA LYS A 16 -29.89 42.34 -35.21
C LYS A 16 -28.88 41.65 -34.30
N LYS A 17 -27.58 41.74 -34.62
CA LYS A 17 -26.50 41.15 -33.81
C LYS A 17 -26.43 41.76 -32.41
N GLU A 18 -26.64 43.06 -32.31
CA GLU A 18 -26.67 43.78 -31.02
C GLU A 18 -27.90 43.41 -30.19
N TYR A 19 -29.07 43.32 -30.81
CA TYR A 19 -30.30 42.83 -30.18
C TYR A 19 -30.12 41.40 -29.64
N ASP A 20 -29.56 40.48 -30.44
CA ASP A 20 -29.28 39.10 -30.03
C ASP A 20 -28.23 39.03 -28.90
N ARG A 21 -27.30 39.98 -28.83
CA ARG A 21 -26.34 40.08 -27.72
C ARG A 21 -27.05 40.49 -26.42
N LYS A 22 -27.83 41.58 -26.45
CA LYS A 22 -28.62 42.08 -25.32
C LYS A 22 -29.60 41.03 -24.81
N ARG A 23 -30.24 40.28 -25.72
CA ARG A 23 -31.14 39.16 -25.36
C ARG A 23 -30.39 38.04 -24.61
N ARG A 24 -29.24 37.61 -25.11
CA ARG A 24 -28.42 36.56 -24.46
C ARG A 24 -27.91 36.98 -23.09
N GLU A 25 -27.52 38.25 -22.93
CA GLU A 25 -27.11 38.81 -21.64
C GLU A 25 -28.28 38.80 -20.63
N LYS A 26 -29.48 39.21 -21.05
CA LYS A 26 -30.69 39.12 -20.22
C LYS A 26 -31.03 37.67 -19.82
N GLU A 27 -30.91 36.72 -20.74
CA GLU A 27 -31.13 35.29 -20.44
C GLU A 27 -30.10 34.72 -19.45
N ARG A 28 -28.82 35.12 -19.57
CA ARG A 28 -27.77 34.75 -18.60
C ARG A 28 -28.07 35.28 -17.20
N LEU A 29 -28.46 36.55 -17.09
CA LEU A 29 -28.83 37.16 -15.81
C LEU A 29 -30.05 36.47 -15.18
N LYS A 30 -31.07 36.12 -15.99
CA LYS A 30 -32.22 35.34 -15.51
C LYS A 30 -31.81 33.97 -15.00
N TYR A 31 -30.86 33.31 -15.66
CA TYR A 31 -30.35 32.00 -15.24
C TYR A 31 -29.58 32.08 -13.92
N LEU A 32 -28.71 33.08 -13.74
CA LEU A 32 -27.99 33.32 -12.48
C LEU A 32 -28.96 33.58 -11.32
N LYS A 33 -29.98 34.43 -11.53
CA LYS A 33 -31.04 34.66 -10.52
C LYS A 33 -31.81 33.38 -10.14
N LYS A 34 -31.95 32.41 -11.05
CA LYS A 34 -32.60 31.12 -10.77
C LYS A 34 -31.70 30.17 -9.97
N ILE A 35 -30.38 30.26 -10.15
CA ILE A 35 -29.40 29.54 -9.33
C ILE A 35 -29.40 30.11 -7.92
N GLU A 36 -29.34 31.43 -7.77
CA GLU A 36 -29.38 32.12 -6.47
C GLU A 36 -30.67 31.80 -5.70
N LYS A 37 -31.82 31.74 -6.39
CA LYS A 37 -33.11 31.33 -5.80
C LYS A 37 -33.24 29.82 -5.52
N GLY A 38 -32.23 29.00 -5.81
CA GLY A 38 -32.25 27.55 -5.60
C GLY A 38 -33.16 26.76 -6.54
N GLN A 39 -33.79 27.40 -7.53
CA GLN A 39 -34.69 26.75 -8.49
C GLN A 39 -33.94 25.87 -9.50
N VAL A 40 -32.63 26.11 -9.69
CA VAL A 40 -31.77 25.34 -10.60
C VAL A 40 -30.48 24.98 -9.89
N LYS A 41 -30.20 23.67 -9.77
CA LYS A 41 -28.94 23.17 -9.23
C LYS A 41 -27.82 23.27 -10.27
N PRO A 42 -26.62 23.75 -9.91
CA PRO A 42 -25.46 23.71 -10.80
C PRO A 42 -25.02 22.25 -11.02
N VAL A 43 -24.45 21.95 -12.19
CA VAL A 43 -24.11 20.57 -12.60
C VAL A 43 -23.21 19.85 -11.60
N ILE A 44 -22.35 20.57 -10.87
CA ILE A 44 -21.44 20.05 -9.86
C ILE A 44 -22.20 19.49 -8.64
N HIS A 45 -23.41 19.97 -8.37
CA HIS A 45 -24.23 19.59 -7.20
C HIS A 45 -25.38 18.63 -7.57
N ILE A 46 -25.46 18.18 -8.81
CA ILE A 46 -26.48 17.21 -9.26
C ILE A 46 -25.94 15.79 -9.10
N ASN A 47 -26.77 14.88 -8.58
CA ASN A 47 -26.43 13.46 -8.45
C ASN A 47 -26.23 12.81 -9.83
N ALA A 48 -25.31 11.84 -9.95
CA ALA A 48 -24.99 11.15 -11.20
C ALA A 48 -26.22 10.54 -11.92
N ARG A 49 -27.20 10.03 -11.16
CA ARG A 49 -28.44 9.45 -11.71
C ARG A 49 -29.35 10.51 -12.36
N GLU A 50 -29.55 11.63 -11.69
CA GLU A 50 -30.32 12.78 -12.20
C GLU A 50 -29.63 13.43 -13.40
N LEU A 51 -28.30 13.53 -13.34
CA LEU A 51 -27.48 14.05 -14.44
C LEU A 51 -27.62 13.17 -15.70
N ARG A 52 -27.72 11.84 -15.54
CA ARG A 52 -27.95 10.91 -16.65
C ARG A 52 -29.33 11.12 -17.30
N GLN A 53 -30.38 11.32 -16.49
CA GLN A 53 -31.72 11.61 -17.00
C GLN A 53 -31.75 12.95 -17.76
N LYS A 54 -31.17 14.02 -17.19
CA LYS A 54 -31.06 15.32 -17.87
C LYS A 54 -30.32 15.24 -19.20
N ARG A 55 -29.22 14.49 -19.27
CA ARG A 55 -28.48 14.26 -20.53
C ARG A 55 -29.30 13.50 -21.56
N THR A 56 -30.14 12.56 -21.13
CA THR A 56 -31.03 11.81 -22.03
C THR A 56 -32.09 12.75 -22.62
N GLN A 57 -32.72 13.57 -21.77
CA GLN A 57 -33.67 14.60 -22.20
C GLN A 57 -33.03 15.62 -23.15
N TRP A 58 -31.77 16.03 -22.91
CA TRP A 58 -31.04 16.91 -23.83
C TRP A 58 -30.80 16.29 -25.20
N LYS A 59 -30.50 14.98 -25.26
CA LYS A 59 -30.34 14.25 -26.53
C LYS A 59 -31.65 14.21 -27.32
N GLU A 60 -32.76 13.91 -26.65
CA GLU A 60 -34.09 13.90 -27.26
C GLU A 60 -34.49 15.28 -27.78
N ASN A 61 -34.37 16.32 -26.95
CA ASN A 61 -34.66 17.69 -27.35
C ASN A 61 -33.78 18.15 -28.52
N SER A 62 -32.50 17.76 -28.52
CA SER A 62 -31.58 18.05 -29.63
C SER A 62 -31.99 17.33 -30.91
N LYS A 63 -32.44 16.07 -30.82
CA LYS A 63 -32.96 15.31 -31.96
C LYS A 63 -34.20 15.99 -32.54
N VAL A 64 -35.16 16.36 -31.70
CA VAL A 64 -36.37 17.08 -32.10
C VAL A 64 -36.03 18.42 -32.78
N TYR A 65 -35.13 19.20 -32.20
CA TYR A 65 -34.69 20.47 -32.80
C TYR A 65 -34.05 20.26 -34.18
N ARG A 66 -33.15 19.28 -34.32
CA ARG A 66 -32.52 18.95 -35.61
C ARG A 66 -33.55 18.53 -36.65
N ASN A 67 -34.51 17.68 -36.27
CA ASN A 67 -35.58 17.23 -37.16
C ASN A 67 -36.46 18.41 -37.61
N LYS A 68 -36.89 19.27 -36.68
CA LYS A 68 -37.66 20.49 -37.02
C LYS A 68 -36.89 21.39 -37.99
N LYS A 69 -35.58 21.56 -37.79
CA LYS A 69 -34.74 22.36 -38.67
C LYS A 69 -34.58 21.73 -40.05
N ALA A 70 -34.45 20.40 -40.13
CA ALA A 70 -34.39 19.68 -41.40
C ALA A 70 -35.70 19.83 -42.19
N ILE A 71 -36.85 19.69 -41.53
CA ILE A 71 -38.17 19.91 -42.13
C ILE A 71 -38.30 21.36 -42.63
N ALA A 72 -37.91 22.35 -41.82
CA ALA A 72 -37.94 23.75 -42.23
C ALA A 72 -37.05 24.01 -43.47
N HIS A 73 -35.88 23.37 -43.54
CA HIS A 73 -35.00 23.46 -44.71
C HIS A 73 -35.61 22.79 -45.94
N GLN A 74 -36.25 21.64 -45.78
CA GLN A 74 -36.96 20.97 -46.88
C GLN A 74 -38.13 21.83 -47.39
N ASN A 75 -38.89 22.45 -46.49
CA ASN A 75 -39.98 23.35 -46.87
C ASN A 75 -39.46 24.61 -47.58
N LEU A 76 -38.36 25.19 -47.11
CA LEU A 76 -37.68 26.30 -47.80
C LEU A 76 -37.21 25.88 -49.20
N GLN A 77 -36.65 24.67 -49.33
CA GLN A 77 -36.21 24.15 -50.62
C GLN A 77 -37.40 24.01 -51.58
N ARG A 78 -38.51 23.41 -51.13
CA ARG A 78 -39.75 23.32 -51.93
C ARG A 78 -40.24 24.69 -52.41
N ILE A 79 -40.24 25.69 -51.53
CA ILE A 79 -40.62 27.07 -51.90
C ILE A 79 -39.68 27.65 -52.96
N ILE A 80 -38.37 27.40 -52.86
CA ILE A 80 -37.39 27.84 -53.86
C ILE A 80 -37.63 27.14 -55.20
N ASP A 81 -37.92 25.84 -55.17
CA ASP A 81 -38.16 25.03 -56.36
C ASP A 81 -39.50 25.41 -57.05
N ASP A 82 -40.50 25.86 -56.28
CA ASP A 82 -41.80 26.35 -56.77
C ASP A 82 -41.79 27.86 -57.17
N THR A 83 -40.68 28.57 -56.97
CA THR A 83 -40.55 29.99 -57.37
C THR A 83 -39.90 30.07 -58.75
N PRO A 84 -40.51 30.74 -59.76
CA PRO A 84 -39.92 30.84 -61.09
C PRO A 84 -38.53 31.47 -61.04
N PRO A 85 -37.57 30.99 -61.85
CA PRO A 85 -36.18 31.42 -61.78
C PRO A 85 -36.06 32.92 -62.05
N GLN A 86 -35.33 33.63 -61.20
CA GLN A 86 -34.95 35.02 -61.46
C GLN A 86 -34.12 35.09 -62.75
N SER A 87 -34.43 36.08 -63.59
CA SER A 87 -33.75 36.38 -64.85
C SER A 87 -32.21 36.34 -64.72
N PRO A 88 -31.49 35.85 -65.75
CA PRO A 88 -30.11 35.44 -65.63
C PRO A 88 -29.20 36.59 -65.20
N VAL A 89 -28.60 36.46 -64.02
CA VAL A 89 -27.50 37.32 -63.55
C VAL A 89 -26.19 36.80 -64.18
N SER A 90 -25.37 37.71 -64.70
CA SER A 90 -24.11 37.44 -65.43
C SER A 90 -23.24 36.34 -64.82
N VAL A 91 -23.09 35.25 -65.59
CA VAL A 91 -22.33 34.01 -65.30
C VAL A 91 -20.84 34.23 -64.97
N VAL A 92 -20.28 35.37 -65.39
CA VAL A 92 -18.84 35.67 -65.24
C VAL A 92 -18.42 35.89 -63.78
N GLN A 93 -19.30 36.40 -62.91
CA GLN A 93 -18.98 36.59 -61.48
C GLN A 93 -18.99 35.26 -60.71
N GLN A 94 -19.89 34.32 -61.03
CA GLN A 94 -20.06 33.06 -60.30
C GLN A 94 -18.85 32.12 -60.41
N MET A 95 -18.21 32.03 -61.59
CA MET A 95 -17.05 31.16 -61.79
C MET A 95 -15.82 31.60 -60.95
N SER A 96 -15.64 32.90 -60.76
CA SER A 96 -14.52 33.45 -59.96
C SER A 96 -14.72 33.24 -58.44
N GLU A 97 -15.96 33.36 -57.96
CA GLU A 97 -16.33 33.10 -56.57
C GLU A 97 -16.19 31.61 -56.20
N ASP A 98 -16.52 30.71 -57.13
CA ASP A 98 -16.39 29.25 -56.94
C ASP A 98 -14.94 28.78 -56.84
N VAL A 99 -14.04 29.33 -57.65
CA VAL A 99 -12.59 29.06 -57.56
C VAL A 99 -12.02 29.60 -56.23
N ALA A 100 -12.39 30.82 -55.84
CA ALA A 100 -11.98 31.39 -54.57
C ALA A 100 -12.51 30.59 -53.36
N ALA A 101 -13.76 30.11 -53.42
CA ALA A 101 -14.36 29.25 -52.40
C ALA A 101 -13.67 27.88 -52.32
N ARG A 102 -13.34 27.28 -53.47
CA ARG A 102 -12.58 26.03 -53.57
C ARG A 102 -11.19 26.15 -52.96
N ASN A 103 -10.47 27.24 -53.26
CA ASN A 103 -9.14 27.52 -52.71
C ASN A 103 -9.18 27.75 -51.18
N LYS A 104 -10.18 28.52 -50.69
CA LYS A 104 -10.41 28.69 -49.24
C LYS A 104 -10.69 27.35 -48.56
N ARG A 105 -11.46 26.45 -49.18
CA ARG A 105 -11.76 25.11 -48.65
C ARG A 105 -10.51 24.23 -48.61
N GLN A 106 -9.68 24.24 -49.65
CA GLN A 106 -8.41 23.52 -49.66
C GLN A 106 -7.44 24.04 -48.58
N MET A 107 -7.33 25.36 -48.42
CA MET A 107 -6.49 25.96 -47.37
C MET A 107 -6.96 25.60 -45.96
N ARG A 108 -8.28 25.55 -45.72
CA ARG A 108 -8.84 25.06 -44.45
C ARG A 108 -8.47 23.60 -44.19
N LYS A 109 -8.55 22.73 -45.21
CA LYS A 109 -8.15 21.32 -45.10
C LYS A 109 -6.65 21.19 -44.78
N ARG A 110 -5.79 21.91 -45.49
CA ARG A 110 -4.33 21.93 -45.25
C ARG A 110 -4.00 22.40 -43.83
N ARG A 111 -4.62 23.50 -43.38
CA ARG A 111 -4.50 23.98 -42.00
C ARG A 111 -4.95 22.94 -40.97
N ALA A 112 -6.09 22.28 -41.19
CA ALA A 112 -6.58 21.25 -40.29
C ALA A 112 -5.61 20.07 -40.17
N ILE A 113 -5.02 19.63 -41.28
CA ILE A 113 -4.00 18.56 -41.29
C ILE A 113 -2.76 18.99 -40.50
N LEU A 114 -2.27 20.21 -40.72
CA LEU A 114 -1.11 20.75 -40.01
C LEU A 114 -1.37 20.84 -38.49
N TYR A 115 -2.52 21.39 -38.08
CA TYR A 115 -2.88 21.46 -36.66
C TYR A 115 -3.06 20.07 -36.03
N ALA A 116 -3.64 19.11 -36.75
CA ALA A 116 -3.73 17.73 -36.28
C ALA A 116 -2.33 17.09 -36.11
N LYS A 117 -1.40 17.38 -37.03
CA LYS A 117 -0.02 16.91 -36.94
C LYS A 117 0.70 17.53 -35.75
N ILE A 118 0.55 18.84 -35.52
CA ILE A 118 1.10 19.54 -34.35
C ILE A 118 0.55 18.92 -33.06
N ALA A 119 -0.77 18.77 -32.93
CA ALA A 119 -1.39 18.17 -31.74
C ALA A 119 -0.91 16.73 -31.49
N ASN A 120 -0.73 15.94 -32.55
CA ASN A 120 -0.19 14.58 -32.44
C ASN A 120 1.28 14.58 -32.00
N LEU A 121 2.11 15.49 -32.53
CA LEU A 121 3.51 15.62 -32.15
C LEU A 121 3.63 16.09 -30.69
N GLU A 122 2.84 17.07 -30.25
CA GLU A 122 2.78 17.51 -28.86
C GLU A 122 2.37 16.35 -27.93
N LYS A 123 1.40 15.53 -28.32
CA LYS A 123 1.00 14.34 -27.56
C LYS A 123 2.13 13.33 -27.46
N LYS A 124 2.84 13.06 -28.57
CA LYS A 124 4.01 12.16 -28.59
C LYS A 124 5.12 12.69 -27.69
N LEU A 125 5.41 13.98 -27.74
CA LEU A 125 6.42 14.63 -26.89
C LEU A 125 6.04 14.49 -25.40
N LYS A 126 4.78 14.82 -25.03
CA LYS A 126 4.29 14.63 -23.65
C LYS A 126 4.41 13.19 -23.18
N ASN A 127 4.10 12.22 -24.05
CA ASN A 127 4.24 10.80 -23.71
C ASN A 127 5.70 10.39 -23.54
N ALA A 128 6.60 10.86 -24.41
CA ALA A 128 8.03 10.60 -24.31
C ALA A 128 8.62 11.16 -23.01
N VAL A 129 8.25 12.39 -22.63
CA VAL A 129 8.65 13.00 -21.35
C VAL A 129 8.12 12.22 -20.16
N LYS A 130 6.83 11.83 -20.16
CA LYS A 130 6.26 10.98 -19.10
C LYS A 130 7.00 9.65 -18.98
N LEU A 131 7.35 9.05 -20.12
CA LEU A 131 8.03 7.77 -20.17
C LEU A 131 9.48 7.89 -19.68
N SER A 132 10.19 8.94 -20.07
CA SER A 132 11.56 9.21 -19.62
C SER A 132 11.60 9.46 -18.11
N GLU A 133 10.67 10.23 -17.56
CA GLU A 133 10.54 10.42 -16.12
C GLU A 133 10.22 9.12 -15.38
N LYS A 134 9.29 8.31 -15.91
CA LYS A 134 8.94 7.00 -15.34
C LYS A 134 10.18 6.10 -15.26
N TYR A 135 10.96 6.02 -16.34
CA TYR A 135 12.17 5.21 -16.38
C TYR A 135 13.29 5.79 -15.53
N LYS A 136 13.47 7.11 -15.49
CA LYS A 136 14.41 7.78 -14.58
C LYS A 136 14.09 7.46 -13.12
N LYS A 137 12.83 7.58 -12.71
CA LYS A 137 12.36 7.22 -11.35
C LYS A 137 12.55 5.72 -11.07
N ARG A 138 12.28 4.84 -12.04
CA ARG A 138 12.52 3.39 -11.89
C ARG A 138 14.01 3.09 -11.72
N TYR A 139 14.86 3.70 -12.53
CA TYR A 139 16.31 3.55 -12.45
C TYR A 139 16.85 4.04 -11.11
N LEU A 140 16.43 5.22 -10.65
CA LEU A 140 16.80 5.74 -9.34
C LEU A 140 16.37 4.77 -8.23
N ARG A 141 15.13 4.28 -8.24
CA ARG A 141 14.68 3.27 -7.26
C ARG A 141 15.52 2.01 -7.28
N MET A 142 15.90 1.51 -8.46
CA MET A 142 16.78 0.34 -8.57
C MET A 142 18.18 0.64 -8.04
N LYS A 143 18.74 1.82 -8.37
CA LYS A 143 20.08 2.24 -7.94
C LYS A 143 20.15 2.51 -6.43
N THR A 144 19.10 3.12 -5.86
CA THR A 144 19.04 3.41 -4.42
C THR A 144 18.49 2.26 -3.59
N LYS A 145 17.99 1.19 -4.22
CA LYS A 145 17.62 -0.05 -3.52
C LYS A 145 18.90 -0.68 -2.97
N LYS A 146 19.31 -0.25 -1.78
CA LYS A 146 20.22 -1.03 -0.94
C LYS A 146 19.49 -2.33 -0.65
N THR A 147 19.92 -3.41 -1.28
CA THR A 147 19.47 -4.75 -0.89
C THR A 147 19.96 -4.98 0.53
N ASP A 148 19.04 -4.91 1.50
CA ASP A 148 19.31 -5.38 2.85
C ASP A 148 19.72 -6.85 2.73
N PRO A 149 20.99 -7.21 3.00
CA PRO A 149 21.45 -8.60 2.90
C PRO A 149 20.70 -9.49 3.88
N GLU A 150 20.16 -8.90 4.96
CA GLU A 150 19.42 -9.59 6.02
C GLU A 150 17.90 -9.64 5.75
N SER A 151 17.43 -9.14 4.60
CA SER A 151 16.03 -9.27 4.22
C SER A 151 15.68 -10.75 3.97
N PRO A 152 14.53 -11.23 4.47
CA PRO A 152 14.11 -12.62 4.29
C PRO A 152 14.13 -13.08 2.83
N GLY A 153 13.69 -12.21 1.91
CA GLY A 153 13.71 -12.49 0.47
C GLY A 153 15.14 -12.64 -0.08
N THR A 154 16.05 -11.75 0.32
CA THR A 154 17.45 -11.80 -0.11
C THR A 154 18.13 -13.07 0.40
N LYS A 155 17.87 -13.48 1.65
CA LYS A 155 18.39 -14.73 2.20
C LYS A 155 17.85 -15.96 1.50
N VAL A 156 16.54 -16.01 1.23
CA VAL A 156 15.92 -17.10 0.47
C VAL A 156 16.51 -17.18 -0.94
N ASP A 157 16.64 -16.05 -1.64
CA ASP A 157 17.23 -16.02 -2.97
C ASP A 157 18.72 -16.42 -2.94
N ALA A 158 19.46 -16.03 -1.89
CA ALA A 158 20.86 -16.42 -1.68
C ALA A 158 21.04 -17.89 -1.27
N LEU A 159 20.06 -18.49 -0.59
CA LEU A 159 20.01 -19.93 -0.33
C LEU A 159 19.73 -20.70 -1.62
N LEU A 160 18.84 -20.16 -2.46
CA LEU A 160 18.43 -20.82 -3.69
C LEU A 160 19.43 -20.69 -4.83
N LYS A 161 20.29 -19.66 -4.91
CA LYS A 161 21.49 -19.58 -5.79
C LYS A 161 21.30 -20.18 -7.21
N ASN A 162 20.13 -19.97 -7.82
CA ASN A 162 19.71 -20.46 -9.16
C ASN A 162 19.09 -21.88 -9.26
N VAL A 163 18.78 -22.54 -8.15
CA VAL A 163 17.94 -23.75 -8.17
C VAL A 163 16.51 -23.36 -8.54
N ASN A 164 15.99 -23.98 -9.60
CA ASN A 164 14.60 -23.79 -10.00
C ASN A 164 13.71 -24.61 -9.06
N VAL A 165 13.06 -23.94 -8.11
CA VAL A 165 12.17 -24.57 -7.14
C VAL A 165 10.75 -24.13 -7.42
N LEU A 166 9.80 -25.02 -7.20
CA LEU A 166 8.38 -24.72 -7.26
C LEU A 166 8.04 -23.50 -6.37
N GLU A 167 7.24 -22.59 -6.89
CA GLU A 167 6.86 -21.33 -6.21
C GLU A 167 6.27 -21.56 -4.80
N SER A 168 5.55 -22.67 -4.61
CA SER A 168 5.00 -23.04 -3.30
C SER A 168 6.08 -23.32 -2.26
N VAL A 169 7.20 -23.92 -2.66
CA VAL A 169 8.34 -24.18 -1.78
C VAL A 169 9.08 -22.88 -1.48
N LYS A 170 9.28 -22.02 -2.50
CA LYS A 170 9.87 -20.69 -2.30
C LYS A 170 9.08 -19.87 -1.30
N LYS A 171 7.74 -19.87 -1.39
CA LYS A 171 6.86 -19.20 -0.43
C LYS A 171 6.93 -19.79 0.97
N LYS A 172 7.02 -21.11 1.12
CA LYS A 172 7.21 -21.75 2.44
C LYS A 172 8.55 -21.38 3.07
N LEU A 173 9.62 -21.34 2.26
CA LEU A 173 10.94 -20.92 2.73
C LEU A 173 10.92 -19.45 3.18
N LEU A 174 10.34 -18.58 2.36
CA LEU A 174 10.18 -17.16 2.67
C LEU A 174 9.33 -16.93 3.92
N PHE A 175 8.26 -17.71 4.09
CA PHE A 175 7.41 -17.68 5.28
C PHE A 175 8.21 -18.05 6.53
N GLY A 176 9.04 -19.09 6.46
CA GLY A 176 9.93 -19.48 7.54
C GLY A 176 10.88 -18.35 7.93
N GLU A 177 11.55 -17.75 6.96
CA GLU A 177 12.53 -16.68 7.23
C GLU A 177 11.88 -15.37 7.72
N ALA A 178 10.69 -15.03 7.20
CA ALA A 178 9.92 -13.89 7.68
C ALA A 178 9.46 -14.07 9.13
N LEU A 179 8.91 -15.25 9.46
CA LEU A 179 8.55 -15.60 10.84
C LEU A 179 9.75 -15.52 11.78
N THR A 180 10.90 -16.02 11.34
CA THR A 180 12.14 -15.93 12.11
C THR A 180 12.47 -14.49 12.46
N ARG A 181 12.43 -13.60 11.46
CA ARG A 181 12.71 -12.17 11.67
C ARG A 181 11.72 -11.54 12.66
N ASP A 182 10.43 -11.88 12.57
CA ASP A 182 9.39 -11.36 13.46
C ASP A 182 9.52 -11.88 14.90
N ILE A 183 9.92 -13.14 15.09
CA ILE A 183 10.19 -13.71 16.41
C ILE A 183 11.41 -13.04 17.03
N GLU A 184 12.47 -12.80 16.24
CA GLU A 184 13.67 -12.12 16.71
C GLU A 184 13.42 -10.65 17.10
N THR A 185 12.66 -9.91 16.29
CA THR A 185 12.29 -8.52 16.60
C THR A 185 11.43 -8.49 17.86
N SER A 186 10.39 -9.33 17.93
CA SER A 186 9.56 -9.48 19.13
C SER A 186 10.40 -9.79 20.36
N TYR A 187 11.40 -10.67 20.25
CA TYR A 187 12.30 -11.01 21.35
C TYR A 187 13.22 -9.85 21.77
N LYS A 188 13.70 -9.05 20.80
CA LYS A 188 14.51 -7.85 21.05
C LYS A 188 13.67 -6.76 21.74
N ASP A 189 12.41 -6.58 21.32
CA ASP A 189 11.48 -5.57 21.86
C ASP A 189 11.08 -5.84 23.32
N LEU A 190 11.12 -7.09 23.78
CA LEU A 190 10.88 -7.45 25.19
C LEU A 190 11.95 -6.88 26.16
N GLY A 191 13.06 -6.34 25.64
CA GLY A 191 14.12 -5.69 26.41
C GLY A 191 15.06 -6.67 27.12
N LYS A 192 15.75 -6.20 28.18
CA LYS A 192 16.76 -7.00 28.92
C LYS A 192 16.17 -7.84 30.06
N LYS A 193 14.92 -7.62 30.47
CA LYS A 193 14.32 -8.31 31.62
C LYS A 193 14.11 -9.80 31.32
N HIS A 194 14.74 -10.65 32.12
CA HIS A 194 14.73 -12.11 31.95
C HIS A 194 13.31 -12.71 32.08
N GLU A 195 12.48 -12.20 32.99
CA GLU A 195 11.13 -12.72 33.23
C GLU A 195 10.21 -12.61 32.00
N LYS A 196 10.26 -11.47 31.30
CA LYS A 196 9.44 -11.26 30.09
C LYS A 196 9.85 -12.20 28.97
N LYS A 197 11.16 -12.39 28.80
CA LYS A 197 11.73 -13.33 27.83
C LYS A 197 11.38 -14.78 28.15
N LYS A 198 11.41 -15.16 29.43
CA LYS A 198 10.99 -16.48 29.89
C LYS A 198 9.51 -16.74 29.60
N LYS A 199 8.62 -15.79 29.95
CA LYS A 199 7.18 -15.88 29.66
C LYS A 199 6.90 -16.01 28.16
N TYR A 200 7.63 -15.26 27.32
CA TYR A 200 7.51 -15.34 25.87
C TYR A 200 7.81 -16.75 25.34
N TYR A 201 8.85 -17.42 25.83
CA TYR A 201 9.15 -18.80 25.45
C TYR A 201 8.16 -19.82 26.05
N GLU A 202 7.65 -19.59 27.26
CA GLU A 202 6.65 -20.48 27.88
C GLU A 202 5.32 -20.50 27.10
N MET A 203 4.98 -19.41 26.42
CA MET A 203 3.82 -19.35 25.52
C MET A 203 4.01 -20.23 24.27
N LEU A 204 5.24 -20.45 23.83
CA LEU A 204 5.57 -21.20 22.62
C LEU A 204 5.67 -22.70 22.94
N LYS A 205 4.56 -23.43 22.81
CA LYS A 205 4.53 -24.90 22.94
C LYS A 205 5.05 -25.58 21.68
N LEU A 206 6.35 -25.91 21.64
CA LEU A 206 7.02 -26.49 20.47
C LEU A 206 6.88 -28.03 20.33
N LYS A 207 5.69 -28.58 20.57
CA LYS A 207 5.44 -30.04 20.52
C LYS A 207 5.74 -30.64 19.14
N SER A 208 5.39 -29.93 18.07
CA SER A 208 5.62 -30.39 16.69
C SER A 208 7.11 -30.48 16.36
N LEU A 209 7.91 -29.49 16.77
CA LEU A 209 9.36 -29.51 16.57
C LEU A 209 10.01 -30.66 17.36
N GLN A 210 9.50 -30.95 18.55
CA GLN A 210 9.97 -32.09 19.33
C GLN A 210 9.64 -33.43 18.67
N LYS A 211 8.40 -33.60 18.14
CA LYS A 211 7.98 -34.81 17.42
C LYS A 211 8.88 -35.10 16.22
N TYR A 212 9.22 -34.05 15.44
CA TYR A 212 10.04 -34.18 14.24
C TYR A 212 11.54 -33.99 14.47
N LYS A 213 12.01 -33.93 15.73
CA LYS A 213 13.43 -33.75 16.10
C LYS A 213 14.09 -32.48 15.52
N LEU A 214 13.31 -31.43 15.28
CA LEU A 214 13.78 -30.14 14.72
C LEU A 214 14.13 -29.09 15.79
N LEU A 215 14.18 -29.49 17.07
CA LEU A 215 14.52 -28.59 18.18
C LEU A 215 15.96 -28.07 18.15
N TYR A 216 16.88 -28.83 17.55
CA TYR A 216 18.25 -28.38 17.39
C TYR A 216 18.34 -27.27 16.34
N GLU A 217 17.71 -27.49 15.19
CA GLU A 217 17.60 -26.50 14.12
C GLU A 217 16.88 -25.23 14.57
N SER A 218 16.02 -25.33 15.59
CA SER A 218 15.32 -24.17 16.14
C SER A 218 16.12 -23.36 17.18
N LYS A 219 17.33 -23.79 17.55
CA LYS A 219 18.20 -23.09 18.53
C LYS A 219 18.58 -21.65 18.16
N PRO A 220 18.86 -21.31 16.88
CA PRO A 220 19.10 -19.92 16.50
C PRO A 220 17.92 -19.02 16.87
N PHE A 221 16.70 -19.55 16.75
CA PHE A 221 15.45 -18.82 16.94
C PHE A 221 15.01 -18.75 18.39
N PHE A 222 15.22 -19.83 19.13
CA PHE A 222 14.83 -19.93 20.53
C PHE A 222 16.04 -20.42 21.33
N LYS A 223 16.55 -19.56 22.23
CA LYS A 223 17.61 -19.93 23.18
C LYS A 223 17.04 -20.90 24.21
N HIS A 224 17.00 -22.16 23.80
CA HIS A 224 16.39 -23.25 24.53
C HIS A 224 17.34 -23.79 25.60
N ASP A 225 17.08 -23.45 26.87
CA ASP A 225 17.47 -24.27 28.01
C ASP A 225 16.51 -25.48 28.15
N ILE A 226 16.07 -26.08 27.04
CA ILE A 226 15.02 -27.14 27.03
C ILE A 226 15.50 -28.40 27.73
N PHE A 227 16.79 -28.71 27.63
CA PHE A 227 17.36 -29.69 28.52
C PHE A 227 17.47 -29.03 29.87
N LYS A 228 16.51 -29.32 30.77
CA LYS A 228 16.80 -29.32 32.20
C LYS A 228 18.10 -30.08 32.33
N ARG A 229 19.24 -29.39 32.46
CA ARG A 229 20.47 -29.98 32.99
C ARG A 229 19.96 -30.74 34.20
N GLN A 230 20.08 -32.07 34.20
CA GLN A 230 19.66 -32.84 35.35
C GLN A 230 20.33 -32.17 36.53
N LYS A 231 19.52 -31.55 37.41
CA LYS A 231 20.09 -30.80 38.52
C LYS A 231 20.98 -31.81 39.23
N PRO A 232 22.23 -31.47 39.59
CA PRO A 232 23.13 -32.37 40.30
C PRO A 232 22.62 -32.74 41.71
N ARG A 233 21.35 -32.49 42.03
CA ARG A 233 20.65 -32.88 43.25
C ARG A 233 20.96 -34.32 43.61
N LYS A 234 20.87 -35.29 42.68
CA LYS A 234 21.21 -36.68 43.00
C LYS A 234 22.67 -36.89 43.46
N ILE A 235 23.63 -36.11 42.95
CA ILE A 235 25.04 -36.22 43.35
C ILE A 235 25.27 -35.52 44.68
N ARG A 236 24.73 -34.30 44.86
CA ARG A 236 24.84 -33.55 46.11
C ARG A 236 24.12 -34.26 47.26
N ASP A 237 22.94 -34.83 47.01
CA ASP A 237 22.16 -35.56 48.01
C ASP A 237 22.86 -36.87 48.39
N LYS A 238 23.47 -37.58 47.42
CA LYS A 238 24.33 -38.74 47.71
C LYS A 238 25.56 -38.35 48.52
N MET A 239 26.23 -37.26 48.16
CA MET A 239 27.40 -36.77 48.90
C MET A 239 27.05 -36.35 50.33
N MET A 240 25.89 -35.70 50.52
CA MET A 240 25.40 -35.35 51.86
C MET A 240 25.06 -36.60 52.67
N LYS A 241 24.42 -37.61 52.07
CA LYS A 241 24.17 -38.91 52.73
C LYS A 241 25.46 -39.59 53.16
N VAL A 242 26.46 -39.67 52.28
CA VAL A 242 27.78 -40.24 52.62
C VAL A 242 28.43 -39.47 53.77
N LYS A 243 28.37 -38.14 53.77
CA LYS A 243 28.86 -37.33 54.89
C LYS A 243 28.13 -37.63 56.19
N ASP A 244 26.80 -37.72 56.15
CA ASP A 244 26.00 -38.04 57.33
C ASP A 244 26.28 -39.46 57.84
N ASP A 245 26.48 -40.42 56.95
CA ASP A 245 26.80 -41.81 57.30
C ASP A 245 28.21 -41.92 57.91
N VAL A 246 29.20 -41.20 57.37
CA VAL A 246 30.55 -41.10 57.94
C VAL A 246 30.50 -40.44 59.32
N ILE A 247 29.75 -39.35 59.49
CA ILE A 247 29.58 -38.70 60.80
C ILE A 247 28.95 -39.67 61.80
N LYS A 248 27.87 -40.35 61.43
CA LYS A 248 27.20 -41.35 62.29
C LYS A 248 28.12 -42.51 62.65
N PHE A 249 28.93 -42.97 61.70
CA PHE A 249 29.91 -44.02 61.95
C PHE A 249 30.94 -43.56 62.99
N LEU A 250 31.55 -42.38 62.83
CA LEU A 250 32.52 -41.84 63.79
C LEU A 250 31.90 -41.43 65.14
N GLU A 251 30.59 -41.20 65.19
CA GLU A 251 29.85 -40.96 66.44
C GLU A 251 29.50 -42.27 67.20
N LYS A 252 29.83 -43.46 66.68
CA LYS A 252 29.70 -44.71 67.45
C LYS A 252 30.78 -44.82 68.53
N ASP A 253 30.44 -45.37 69.68
CA ASP A 253 31.36 -45.48 70.82
C ASP A 253 32.48 -46.50 70.57
N GLU A 254 32.27 -47.48 69.68
CA GLU A 254 33.30 -48.43 69.21
C GLU A 254 34.51 -47.74 68.57
N ASN A 255 34.34 -46.53 68.04
CA ASN A 255 35.39 -45.76 67.39
C ASN A 255 36.10 -44.78 68.33
N LEU A 256 35.75 -44.79 69.63
CA LEU A 256 36.34 -43.93 70.66
C LEU A 256 37.51 -44.62 71.36
N ARG A 257 38.65 -43.94 71.39
CA ARG A 257 39.81 -44.37 72.19
C ARG A 257 39.56 -44.24 73.70
N MET A 258 38.75 -43.26 74.10
CA MET A 258 38.42 -43.00 75.49
C MET A 258 37.05 -42.30 75.60
N CYS A 259 36.36 -42.54 76.70
CA CYS A 259 35.10 -41.87 77.02
C CYS A 259 35.35 -40.41 77.42
N PRO A 260 34.55 -39.45 76.91
CA PRO A 260 34.72 -38.03 77.25
C PRO A 260 34.28 -37.72 78.67
N GLY A 261 34.98 -36.79 79.32
CA GLY A 261 34.64 -36.31 80.66
C GLY A 261 33.50 -35.27 80.67
N LYS A 262 33.02 -34.93 81.87
CA LYS A 262 31.88 -34.00 82.07
C LYS A 262 32.08 -32.60 81.48
N LYS A 263 33.33 -32.14 81.33
CA LYS A 263 33.68 -30.83 80.75
C LYS A 263 34.15 -30.91 79.29
N ASP A 264 34.19 -32.11 78.70
CA ASP A 264 34.68 -32.33 77.34
C ASP A 264 33.55 -32.21 76.32
N TYR A 265 33.06 -30.98 76.15
CA TYR A 265 32.03 -30.67 75.17
C TYR A 265 32.34 -29.37 74.40
N LEU A 266 31.72 -29.24 73.22
CA LEU A 266 31.77 -28.09 72.35
C LEU A 266 30.34 -27.60 72.10
N LYS A 267 30.13 -26.29 72.20
CA LYS A 267 28.86 -25.66 71.83
C LYS A 267 28.90 -25.31 70.34
N SER A 268 27.98 -25.88 69.57
CA SER A 268 27.81 -25.54 68.16
C SER A 268 27.15 -24.17 68.01
N LYS A 269 27.41 -23.47 66.89
CA LYS A 269 26.78 -22.19 66.53
C LYS A 269 25.24 -22.27 66.49
N ASN A 270 24.68 -23.47 66.32
CA ASN A 270 23.25 -23.72 66.27
C ASN A 270 22.63 -24.04 67.65
N GLY A 271 23.34 -23.76 68.74
CA GLY A 271 22.86 -23.96 70.13
C GLY A 271 22.92 -25.40 70.64
N LYS A 272 23.37 -26.37 69.82
CA LYS A 272 23.51 -27.77 70.23
C LYS A 272 24.89 -28.02 70.86
N THR A 273 24.91 -28.63 72.03
CA THR A 273 26.15 -29.08 72.69
C THR A 273 26.51 -30.49 72.21
N LYS A 274 27.75 -30.70 71.75
CA LYS A 274 28.29 -32.00 71.36
C LYS A 274 29.50 -32.35 72.22
N GLN A 275 29.63 -33.60 72.64
CA GLN A 275 30.83 -34.07 73.36
C GLN A 275 32.04 -34.09 72.42
N LYS A 276 33.23 -33.78 72.95
CA LYS A 276 34.49 -34.01 72.23
C LYS A 276 34.73 -35.51 72.19
N ARG A 277 35.15 -36.03 71.04
CA ARG A 277 35.39 -37.46 70.84
C ARG A 277 36.83 -37.65 70.38
N VAL A 278 37.59 -38.48 71.09
CA VAL A 278 38.96 -38.86 70.70
C VAL A 278 38.86 -40.18 69.96
N LEU A 279 39.07 -40.12 68.65
CA LEU A 279 38.99 -41.31 67.78
C LEU A 279 40.27 -42.14 67.91
N TYR A 280 40.20 -43.43 67.59
CA TYR A 280 41.37 -44.31 67.53
C TYR A 280 42.38 -43.87 66.47
N ASP A 281 41.88 -43.36 65.34
CA ASP A 281 42.70 -42.98 64.21
C ASP A 281 42.15 -41.73 63.49
N THR A 282 42.97 -41.12 62.65
CA THR A 282 42.60 -39.97 61.82
C THR A 282 41.99 -40.43 60.49
N LEU A 283 41.12 -39.60 59.92
CA LEU A 283 40.56 -39.84 58.58
C LEU A 283 41.63 -39.99 57.48
N HIS A 284 42.86 -39.53 57.71
CA HIS A 284 43.97 -39.65 56.77
C HIS A 284 44.52 -41.08 56.69
N ASN A 285 44.49 -41.82 57.80
CA ASN A 285 45.00 -43.19 57.88
C ASN A 285 43.94 -44.26 57.54
N LEU A 286 42.66 -43.85 57.41
CA LEU A 286 41.52 -44.69 57.05
C LEU A 286 41.32 -44.85 55.52
N HIS A 287 42.14 -44.19 54.70
CA HIS A 287 42.12 -44.22 53.22
C HIS A 287 43.48 -44.72 52.71
#